data_AF-A0A1I5XP25-F1
#
_entry.id   AF-A0A1I5XP25-F1
#
_cell.length_a   1.000
_cell.length_b   1.000
_cell.length_c   1.000
_cell.angle_alpha   90.00
_cell.angle_beta   90.00
_cell.angle_gamma   90.00
#
_symmetry.space_group_name_H-M   'P 1'
#
loop_
_entity.id
_entity.type
_entity.pdbx_description
1 polymer ?
#
loop_
_entity_poly.entity_id
_entity_poly.type
_entity_poly.pdbx_seq_one_letter_code
_entity_poly.pdbx_strand_id
1 'polypeptide(L)' 'MEETSVKGLHYIDVRNDKGEMTKAALEIKFKRIAVLPPIGKQKRYPALDLTIIMPPSAVRQKAVNQLSGSSSRT' A
#
# COMPACT_ATOMS: atom_id res chain seq x y z
N MET A 1 3.10 0.74 22.06
CA MET A 1 3.38 0.66 20.61
C MET A 1 2.05 0.72 19.89
N GLU A 2 1.71 1.87 19.33
CA GLU A 2 0.45 2.07 18.62
C GLU A 2 0.48 1.33 17.28
N GLU A 3 -0.47 0.41 17.13
CA GLU A 3 -0.81 -0.17 15.84
C GLU A 3 -1.55 0.89 15.03
N THR A 4 -0.82 1.67 14.22
CA THR A 4 -1.48 2.63 13.33
C THR A 4 -2.25 1.89 12.25
N SER A 5 -3.59 1.95 12.32
CA SER A 5 -4.46 1.46 11.25
C SER A 5 -4.31 2.36 10.03
N VAL A 6 -3.83 1.80 8.92
CA VAL A 6 -3.93 2.31 7.52
C VAL A 6 -3.67 3.81 7.35
N LYS A 7 -2.49 4.19 6.84
CA LYS A 7 -2.13 5.61 6.63
C LYS A 7 -2.51 6.19 5.27
N GLY A 8 -2.81 5.38 4.24
CA GLY A 8 -3.14 5.98 2.93
C GLY A 8 -3.50 5.01 1.81
N LEU A 9 -4.14 5.59 0.79
CA LEU A 9 -4.45 4.95 -0.48
C LEU A 9 -3.52 5.53 -1.56
N HIS A 10 -2.77 4.67 -2.23
CA HIS A 10 -1.88 5.06 -3.31
C HIS A 10 -2.38 4.49 -4.64
N TYR A 11 -2.46 5.33 -5.68
CA TYR A 11 -2.85 4.89 -7.01
C TYR A 11 -1.62 4.62 -7.85
N ILE A 12 -1.53 3.40 -8.40
CA ILE A 12 -0.44 2.99 -9.29
C ILE A 12 -0.98 2.68 -10.68
N ASP A 13 -0.19 2.98 -11.70
CA ASP A 13 -0.50 2.61 -13.08
C ASP A 13 -0.05 1.16 -13.33
N VAL A 14 -0.96 0.32 -13.82
CA VAL A 14 -0.78 -1.12 -14.06
C VAL A 14 -1.34 -1.48 -15.42
N ARG A 15 -0.68 -2.40 -16.12
CA ARG A 15 -1.21 -2.97 -17.37
C ARG A 15 -2.26 -4.03 -17.06
N ASN A 16 -3.41 -3.95 -17.72
CA ASN A 16 -4.42 -5.02 -17.70
C ASN A 16 -4.00 -6.20 -18.61
N ASP A 17 -4.83 -7.23 -18.64
CA ASP A 17 -4.68 -8.42 -19.48
C ASP A 17 -4.62 -8.11 -20.99
N LYS A 18 -5.21 -6.99 -21.41
CA LYS A 18 -5.18 -6.46 -22.78
C LYS A 18 -3.97 -5.58 -23.07
N GLY A 19 -3.10 -5.37 -22.08
CA GLY A 19 -1.90 -4.52 -22.19
C GLY A 19 -2.16 -3.01 -22.05
N GLU A 20 -3.40 -2.60 -21.75
CA GLU A 20 -3.80 -1.20 -21.57
C GLU A 20 -3.40 -0.70 -20.18
N MET A 21 -2.99 0.57 -20.08
CA MET A 21 -2.67 1.19 -18.80
C MET A 21 -3.95 1.52 -18.02
N THR A 22 -4.02 1.05 -16.78
CA THR A 22 -5.15 1.25 -15.85
C THR A 22 -4.63 1.70 -14.48
N LYS A 23 -5.47 2.32 -13.66
CA LYS A 23 -5.11 2.72 -12.29
C LYS A 23 -5.67 1.71 -11.27
N ALA A 24 -4.79 1.15 -10.44
CA ALA A 24 -5.18 0.35 -9.29
C ALA A 24 -4.98 1.13 -7.99
N ALA A 25 -5.94 0.99 -7.08
CA ALA A 25 -5.84 1.57 -5.75
C ALA A 25 -5.19 0.56 -4.78
N LEU A 26 -4.07 0.96 -4.18
CA LEU A 26 -3.31 0.18 -3.21
C LEU A 26 -3.48 0.79 -1.82
N GLU A 27 -4.12 0.06 -0.92
CA GLU A 27 -4.16 0.42 0.50
C GLU A 27 -2.81 0.11 1.15
N ILE A 28 -2.09 1.15 1.56
CA ILE A 28 -0.80 0.99 2.24
C ILE A 28 -1.04 1.01 3.74
N LYS A 29 -0.71 -0.11 4.38
CA LYS A 29 -0.67 -0.25 5.83
C LYS A 29 0.77 -0.47 6.25
N PHE A 30 1.21 0.22 7.29
CA PHE A 30 2.53 0.01 7.85
C PHE A 30 2.49 0.07 9.37
N LYS A 31 3.49 -0.55 9.98
CA LYS A 31 3.66 -0.56 11.44
C LYS A 31 5.11 -0.29 11.77
N ARG A 32 5.37 0.47 12.83
CA ARG A 32 6.71 0.58 13.42
C ARG A 32 6.86 -0.42 14.55
N ILE A 33 7.93 -1.19 14.53
CA ILE A 33 8.25 -2.19 15.55
C ILE A 33 9.67 -1.97 16.07
N ALA A 34 9.94 -2.39 17.31
CA ALA A 34 11.29 -2.53 17.82
C ALA A 34 11.65 -4.01 17.78
N VAL A 35 12.73 -4.34 17.08
CA VAL A 35 13.29 -5.68 17.03
C VAL A 35 14.42 -5.76 18.04
N LEU A 36 14.28 -6.69 18.99
CA LEU A 36 15.34 -7.01 19.92
C LEU A 36 16.31 -8.01 19.29
N PRO A 37 17.62 -7.86 19.51
CA PRO A 37 18.57 -8.90 19.19
C PRO A 37 18.28 -10.19 19.99
N PRO A 38 18.75 -11.36 19.51
CA PRO A 38 18.73 -12.59 20.31
C PRO A 38 19.35 -12.34 21.69
N ILE A 39 18.80 -12.98 22.74
CA ILE A 39 19.12 -12.66 24.15
C ILE A 39 20.64 -12.57 24.41
N GLY A 40 21.41 -13.54 23.92
CA GLY A 40 22.88 -13.58 24.11
C GLY A 40 23.66 -12.47 23.38
N LYS A 41 23.00 -11.67 22.53
CA LYS A 41 23.59 -10.60 21.72
C LYS A 41 23.15 -9.20 22.15
N GLN A 42 22.22 -9.07 23.11
CA GLN A 42 21.66 -7.77 23.49
C GLN A 42 22.65 -6.80 24.16
N LYS A 43 23.74 -7.31 24.76
CA LYS A 43 24.80 -6.44 25.30
C LYS A 43 25.63 -5.74 24.23
N ARG A 44 25.70 -6.32 23.01
CA ARG A 44 26.58 -5.84 21.93
C ARG A 44 25.83 -5.13 20.82
N TYR A 45 24.56 -5.46 20.64
CA TYR A 45 23.73 -4.88 19.59
C TYR A 45 22.49 -4.23 20.21
N PRO A 46 22.20 -2.96 19.90
CA PRO A 46 21.02 -2.28 20.41
C PRO A 46 19.75 -2.80 19.72
N ALA A 47 18.59 -2.47 20.29
CA ALA A 47 17.30 -2.66 19.64
C ALA A 47 17.23 -1.83 18.35
N LEU A 48 16.52 -2.34 17.34
CA LEU A 48 16.34 -1.68 16.05
C LEU A 48 14.89 -1.29 15.82
N ASP A 49 14.64 -0.02 15.56
CA ASP A 49 13.33 0.47 15.16
C ASP A 49 13.13 0.32 13.65
N LEU A 50 12.19 -0.53 13.24
CA LEU A 50 11.91 -0.85 11.85
C LEU A 50 10.50 -0.45 11.45
N THR A 51 10.34 -0.02 10.21
CA THR A 51 9.03 0.18 9.58
C THR A 51 8.71 -1.01 8.68
N ILE A 52 7.66 -1.75 9.01
CA ILE A 52 7.16 -2.87 8.21
C ILE A 52 6.04 -2.35 7.31
N ILE A 53 6.18 -2.55 6.00
CA ILE A 53 5.07 -2.42 5.06
C ILE A 53 4.31 -3.74 5.10
N MET A 54 3.03 -3.68 5.44
CA MET A 54 2.18 -4.85 5.49
C MET A 54 1.64 -5.16 4.09
N PRO A 55 1.39 -6.45 3.78
CA PRO A 55 0.75 -6.80 2.53
C PRO A 55 -0.61 -6.12 2.41
N PRO A 56 -1.00 -5.67 1.20
CA PRO A 56 -2.30 -5.09 0.99
C PRO A 56 -3.39 -6.13 1.29
N SER A 57 -4.39 -5.75 2.08
CA SER A 57 -5.53 -6.61 2.39
C SER A 57 -6.50 -6.78 1.22
N ALA A 58 -6.47 -5.86 0.25
CA ALA A 58 -7.20 -5.95 -1.00
C ALA A 58 -6.57 -5.00 -2.03
N VAL A 59 -6.44 -5.45 -3.27
CA VAL A 59 -6.19 -4.56 -4.42
C VAL A 59 -7.53 -4.32 -5.10
N ARG A 60 -7.97 -3.07 -5.13
CA ARG A 60 -9.19 -2.69 -5.86
C ARG A 60 -8.79 -2.05 -7.18
N GLN A 61 -8.99 -2.76 -8.28
CA GLN A 61 -9.02 -2.12 -9.59
C GLN A 61 -10.28 -1.26 -9.66
N LYS A 62 -10.12 0.05 -9.82
CA LYS A 62 -11.26 0.87 -10.23
C LYS A 62 -11.49 0.55 -11.70
N ALA A 63 -12.67 0.06 -12.05
CA ALA A 63 -13.14 0.13 -13.42
C ALA A 63 -13.09 1.60 -13.84
N VAL A 64 -12.33 1.91 -14.90
CA VAL A 64 -12.35 3.23 -15.52
C VAL A 64 -13.70 3.36 -16.21
N ASN A 65 -14.74 3.72 -15.45
CA ASN A 65 -15.92 4.29 -16.06
C ASN A 65 -15.49 5.66 -16.58
N GLN A 66 -15.27 5.73 -17.88
CA GLN A 66 -15.15 6.97 -18.60
C GLN A 66 -16.43 7.77 -18.35
N LEU A 67 -16.36 8.75 -17.45
CA LEU A 67 -17.22 9.92 -17.51
C LEU A 67 -16.75 10.76 -18.70
N SER A 68 -17.04 10.30 -19.91
CA SER A 68 -17.31 11.23 -21.01
C SER A 68 -18.83 11.34 -21.07
N GLY A 69 -19.35 12.26 -20.25
CA GLY A 69 -20.71 12.72 -20.34
C GLY A 69 -21.03 13.07 -21.79
N SER A 70 -22.17 12.56 -22.23
CA SER A 70 -22.99 13.10 -23.29
C SER A 70 -22.81 14.61 -23.49
N SER A 71 -22.17 15.02 -24.58
CA SER A 71 -22.57 16.25 -25.26
C SER A 71 -23.44 15.83 -26.44
N SER A 72 -24.72 15.72 -26.13
CA SER A 72 -25.82 15.61 -27.09
C SER A 72 -25.95 16.91 -27.87
N ARG A 73 -26.39 16.81 -29.15
CA ARG A 73 -27.05 17.88 -29.95
C ARG A 73 -26.10 19.01 -30.37
N THR A 74 -25.88 19.31 -31.65
CA THR A 74 -26.79 19.48 -32.80
C THR A 74 -26.04 19.26 -34.10
#